data_AF-A0A7X3TQQ1-F1
#
_entry.id   AF-A0A7X3TQQ1-F1
#
_cell.length_a   1.000
_cell.length_b   1.000
_cell.length_c   1.000
_cell.angle_alpha   90.00
_cell.angle_beta   90.00
_cell.angle_gamma   90.00
#
_symmetry.space_group_name_H-M   'P 1'
#
loop_
_entity.id
_entity.type
_entity.pdbx_description
1 polymer ?
#
loop_
_entity_poly.entity_id
_entity_poly.type
_entity_poly.pdbx_seq_one_letter_code
_entity_poly.pdbx_strand_id
1 'polypeptide(L)' 'MPMIAVPAHFDGERICLDEPFDLEPNAKLIVTILPGRESDSEYAAWLHLSGQRLKDAYGE' A
#
# COMPACT_ATOMS: atom_id res chain seq x y z
N MET A 1 21.76 12.46 -11.26
CA MET A 1 21.41 11.22 -10.53
C MET A 1 20.18 10.63 -11.19
N PRO A 2 20.11 9.30 -11.38
CA PRO A 2 18.91 8.64 -11.85
C PRO A 2 17.76 8.88 -10.85
N MET A 3 16.52 8.91 -11.36
CA MET A 3 15.33 8.91 -10.51
C MET A 3 15.28 7.59 -9.75
N ILE A 4 15.18 7.65 -8.41
CA ILE A 4 15.07 6.48 -7.54
C ILE A 4 13.72 6.56 -6.84
N ALA A 5 12.96 5.47 -6.87
CA ALA A 5 11.76 5.32 -6.06
C ALA A 5 12.14 4.67 -4.73
N VAL A 6 11.90 5.37 -3.63
CA VAL A 6 12.15 4.89 -2.27
C VAL A 6 10.79 4.62 -1.61
N PRO A 7 10.56 3.42 -1.04
CA PRO A 7 9.34 3.12 -0.30
C PRO A 7 9.19 4.03 0.92
N ALA A 8 7.97 4.50 1.16
CA ALA A 8 7.66 5.36 2.27
C ALA A 8 6.18 5.22 2.65
N HIS A 9 5.89 5.40 3.94
CA HIS A 9 4.53 5.49 4.44
C HIS A 9 4.28 6.85 5.11
N PHE A 10 3.00 7.22 5.21
CA PHE A 10 2.57 8.34 6.04
C PHE A 10 2.21 7.80 7.43
N ASP A 11 2.87 8.30 8.48
CA ASP A 11 2.66 7.83 9.86
C ASP A 11 1.49 8.52 10.57
N GLY A 12 0.83 9.46 9.89
CA GLY A 12 -0.24 10.31 10.44
C GLY A 12 0.19 11.77 10.64
N GLU A 13 1.49 12.05 10.65
CA GLU A 13 2.05 13.40 10.82
C GLU A 13 3.03 13.76 9.70
N ARG A 14 3.85 12.79 9.26
CA ARG A 14 4.95 12.99 8.31
C ARG A 14 5.13 11.79 7.38
N ILE A 15 5.84 12.02 6.28
CA ILE A 15 6.26 10.96 5.36
C ILE A 15 7.54 10.33 5.93
N CYS A 16 7.49 9.03 6.20
CA CYS A 16 8.58 8.23 6.75
C CYS A 16 9.09 7.30 5.66
N LEU A 17 10.40 7.36 5.38
CA LEU A 17 11.04 6.37 4.51
C LEU A 17 11.06 5.02 5.24
N ASP A 18 10.67 3.95 4.54
CA ASP A 18 10.63 2.61 5.14
C ASP A 18 12.05 2.05 5.32
N GLU A 19 12.99 2.52 4.50
CA GLU A 19 14.39 2.14 4.53
C GLU A 19 15.29 3.39 4.67
N PRO A 20 16.44 3.29 5.37
CA PRO A 20 17.40 4.38 5.44
C PRO A 20 17.89 4.79 4.04
N PHE A 21 17.83 6.10 3.76
CA PHE A 21 18.31 6.66 2.49
C PHE A 21 18.97 8.01 2.74
N ASP A 22 20.17 8.20 2.22
CA ASP A 22 20.91 9.46 2.37
C ASP A 22 20.30 10.54 1.48
N LEU A 23 19.78 11.59 2.12
CA LEU A 23 19.21 12.77 1.47
C LEU A 23 20.09 13.98 1.75
N GLU A 24 20.53 14.64 0.67
CA GLU A 24 21.19 15.93 0.78
C GLU A 24 20.23 17.00 1.33
N PRO A 25 20.72 17.96 2.12
CA PRO A 25 19.91 19.10 2.55
C PRO A 25 19.29 19.82 1.35
N ASN A 26 17.97 20.05 1.39
CA ASN A 26 17.19 20.69 0.31
C ASN A 26 17.14 19.88 -1.01
N ALA A 27 17.33 18.57 -0.97
CA ALA A 27 17.09 17.71 -2.12
C ALA A 27 15.67 17.91 -2.68
N LYS A 28 15.55 18.00 -4.01
CA LYS A 28 14.25 18.09 -4.69
C LYS A 28 13.63 16.70 -4.76
N LEU A 29 12.48 16.51 -4.14
CA LEU A 29 11.77 15.24 -4.08
C LEU A 29 10.50 15.27 -4.95
N ILE A 30 10.16 14.13 -5.55
CA ILE A 30 8.85 13.90 -6.18
C ILE A 30 8.11 12.90 -5.28
N VAL A 31 6.98 13.33 -4.71
CA VAL A 31 6.16 12.46 -3.86
C VAL A 31 5.00 11.94 -4.69
N THR A 32 4.89 10.61 -4.78
CA THR A 32 3.76 9.93 -5.39
C THR A 32 2.91 9.32 -4.29
N ILE A 33 1.68 9.81 -4.12
CA ILE A 33 0.72 9.21 -3.19
C ILE A 33 0.04 8.05 -3.92
N LEU A 34 0.36 6.84 -3.49
CA LEU A 34 -0.38 5.67 -3.94
C LEU A 34 -1.78 5.75 -3.31
N PRO A 35 -2.85 5.48 -4.08
CA PRO A 35 -4.15 5.33 -3.45
C PRO A 35 -4.00 4.31 -2.32
N GLY A 36 -4.69 4.53 -1.20
CA GLY A 36 -4.87 3.47 -0.21
C GLY A 36 -5.47 2.23 -0.88
N ARG A 37 -5.81 1.19 -0.13
CA ARG A 37 -6.69 0.16 -0.68
C ARG A 37 -8.08 0.76 -1.00
N GLU A 38 -8.20 1.58 -2.03
CA GLU A 38 -9.45 2.01 -2.66
C GLU A 38 -10.08 0.87 -3.49
N SER A 39 -9.57 -0.35 -3.32
CA SER A 39 -10.26 -1.59 -3.67
C SER A 39 -10.34 -2.56 -2.49
N ASP A 40 -10.36 -2.08 -1.23
CA ASP A 40 -10.84 -2.94 -0.14
C ASP A 40 -12.28 -3.40 -0.40
N SER A 41 -13.06 -2.69 -1.23
CA SER A 41 -14.37 -3.14 -1.68
C SER A 41 -14.30 -4.39 -2.56
N GLU A 42 -13.47 -4.39 -3.61
CA GLU A 42 -13.30 -5.56 -4.48
C GLU A 42 -12.57 -6.67 -3.74
N TYR A 43 -11.48 -6.37 -3.04
CA TYR A 43 -10.74 -7.35 -2.26
C TYR A 43 -11.61 -7.99 -1.17
N ALA A 44 -12.40 -7.21 -0.42
CA ALA A 44 -13.34 -7.76 0.55
C ALA A 44 -14.49 -8.51 -0.13
N ALA A 45 -14.99 -8.06 -1.28
CA ALA A 45 -16.01 -8.78 -2.04
C ALA A 45 -15.48 -10.14 -2.54
N TRP A 46 -14.25 -10.18 -3.06
CA TRP A 46 -13.57 -11.41 -3.47
C TRP A 46 -13.30 -12.34 -2.30
N LEU A 47 -12.86 -11.80 -1.16
CA LEU A 47 -12.64 -12.57 0.06
C LEU A 47 -13.96 -13.14 0.61
N HIS A 48 -15.03 -12.34 0.60
CA HIS A 48 -16.36 -12.75 1.04
C HIS A 48 -16.95 -13.83 0.14
N LEU A 49 -16.89 -13.65 -1.19
CA LEU A 49 -17.37 -14.61 -2.17
C LEU A 49 -16.60 -15.94 -2.06
N SER A 50 -15.27 -15.88 -1.93
CA SER A 50 -14.43 -17.07 -1.77
C SER A 50 -14.80 -17.84 -0.50
N GLY A 51 -15.04 -17.14 0.62
CA GLY A 51 -15.49 -17.75 1.86
C GLY A 51 -16.87 -18.39 1.76
N GLN A 52 -17.83 -17.77 1.06
CA GLN A 52 -19.14 -18.37 0.79
C GLN A 52 -19.02 -19.65 -0.03
N ARG A 53 -18.22 -19.64 -1.11
CA ARG A 53 -18.03 -20.82 -1.96
C ARG A 53 -17.31 -21.96 -1.26
N LEU A 54 -16.38 -21.63 -0.36
CA LEU A 54 -15.74 -22.63 0.48
C LEU A 54 -16.75 -23.29 1.42
N LYS A 55 -17.67 -22.51 2.01
CA LYS A 55 -18.77 -23.04 2.83
C LYS A 55 -19.77 -23.87 2.01
N ASP A 56 -20.13 -23.43 0.81
CA ASP A 56 -21.04 -24.20 -0.06
C ASP A 56 -20.46 -25.56 -0.45
N ALA A 57 -19.14 -25.65 -0.65
CA ALA A 57 -18.47 -26.87 -1.09
C ALA A 57 -18.14 -27.85 0.05
N TYR A 58 -17.94 -27.34 1.27
CA TYR A 58 -17.42 -28.12 2.41
C TYR A 58 -18.25 -27.98 3.69
N GLY A 59 -19.33 -27.21 3.69
CA GLY A 59 -20.33 -27.20 4.77
C GLY A 59 -21.32 -28.34 4.56
N GLU A 60 -21.63 -29.08 5.63
CA GLU A 60 -22.56 -30.23 5.62
C GLU A 60 -23.93 -29.94 5.00
#